data_AF-A0A329RGV3-F1
#
_entry.id   AF-A0A329RGV3-F1
#
_cell.length_a   1.000
_cell.length_b   1.000
_cell.length_c   1.000
_cell.angle_alpha   90.00
_cell.angle_beta   90.00
_cell.angle_gamma   90.00
#
_symmetry.space_group_name_H-M   'P 1'
#
loop_
_entity.id
_entity.type
_entity.pdbx_description
1 polymer ?
#
loop_
_entity_poly.entity_id
_entity_poly.type
_entity_poly.pdbx_seq_one_letter_code
_entity_poly.pdbx_strand_id
1 'polypeptide(L)'
;MGAVRLFNVDETAIETKREHKKVDVAKGSKNVWHRDIKTHFHLSFVACGSAYGYVIPPLFIFPGVSVSEDVFGTCQISGAGVTTTEKAFLTGSLFAR
;
A
#
# COMPACT_ATOMS: atom_id res chain seq x y z
N MET A 1 -24.23 -1.23 -25.13
CA MET A 1 -24.39 -1.88 -23.80
C MET A 1 -23.18 -2.73 -23.36
N GLY A 2 -21.99 -2.63 -23.99
CA GLY A 2 -20.84 -3.50 -23.65
C GLY A 2 -19.89 -2.97 -22.57
N ALA A 3 -19.60 -1.66 -22.58
CA ALA A 3 -18.53 -1.08 -21.76
C ALA A 3 -18.85 -0.89 -20.27
N VAL A 4 -20.13 -0.97 -19.87
CA VAL A 4 -20.57 -0.75 -18.49
C VAL A 4 -20.28 -1.97 -17.59
N ARG A 5 -20.06 -3.14 -18.18
CA ARG A 5 -19.81 -4.39 -17.43
C ARG A 5 -18.34 -4.80 -17.34
N LEU A 6 -17.45 -4.05 -17.99
CA LEU A 6 -16.02 -4.34 -17.96
C LEU A 6 -15.37 -3.55 -16.83
N PHE A 7 -14.72 -4.27 -15.92
CA PHE A 7 -13.91 -3.70 -14.87
C PHE A 7 -12.45 -4.06 -15.13
N ASN A 8 -11.57 -3.07 -15.08
CA ASN A 8 -10.15 -3.29 -14.98
C ASN A 8 -9.77 -3.44 -13.51
N VAL A 9 -8.93 -4.41 -13.21
CA VAL A 9 -8.39 -4.66 -11.87
C VAL A 9 -6.89 -4.69 -11.99
N ASP A 10 -6.21 -3.93 -11.15
CA ASP A 10 -4.76 -3.94 -11.09
C ASP A 10 -4.28 -3.78 -9.64
N GLU A 11 -3.10 -4.32 -9.38
CA GLU A 11 -2.43 -4.21 -8.09
C GLU A 11 -1.25 -3.25 -8.22
N THR A 12 -1.08 -2.38 -7.22
CA THR A 12 0.10 -1.51 -7.14
C THR A 12 0.68 -1.53 -5.73
N ALA A 13 2.01 -1.66 -5.66
CA ALA A 13 2.75 -1.55 -4.42
C ALA A 13 2.98 -0.07 -4.04
N ILE A 14 2.77 0.23 -2.76
CA ILE A 14 3.17 1.47 -2.11
C ILE A 14 4.52 1.21 -1.46
N GLU A 15 5.57 1.72 -2.08
CA GLU A 15 6.84 1.91 -1.38
C GLU A 15 6.75 3.21 -0.58
N THR A 16 6.87 3.09 0.75
CA THR A 16 7.04 4.28 1.59
C THR A 16 8.39 4.91 1.24
N LYS A 17 8.36 5.90 0.35
CA LYS A 17 9.55 6.70 0.03
C LYS A 17 10.04 7.38 1.30
N ARG A 18 11.33 7.26 1.52
CA ARG A 18 12.04 7.92 2.61
C ARG A 18 11.95 9.42 2.41
N GLU A 19 11.42 10.14 3.38
CA GLU A 19 11.81 11.54 3.53
C GLU A 19 13.24 11.57 4.07
N HIS A 20 14.19 11.93 3.22
CA HIS A 20 15.54 12.22 3.68
C HIS A 20 15.47 13.48 4.54
N LYS A 21 15.73 13.35 5.83
CA LYS A 21 15.87 14.52 6.70
C LYS A 21 17.12 15.30 6.25
N LYS A 22 16.92 16.52 5.74
CA LYS A 22 18.03 17.44 5.45
C LYS A 22 18.82 17.65 6.74
N VAL A 23 20.11 17.29 6.72
CA VAL A 23 21.01 17.50 7.85
C VAL A 23 21.82 18.75 7.58
N ASP A 24 21.52 19.84 8.26
CA ASP A 24 22.35 21.05 8.23
C ASP A 24 23.49 20.89 9.25
N VAL A 25 24.74 20.99 8.80
CA VAL A 25 25.94 20.73 9.62
C VAL A 25 26.96 21.85 9.48
N ALA A 26 27.60 22.23 10.59
CA ALA A 26 28.71 23.18 10.59
C ALA A 26 29.90 22.68 9.76
N LYS A 27 30.43 23.56 8.90
CA LYS A 27 31.59 23.28 8.02
C LYS A 27 32.78 22.80 8.87
N GLY A 28 33.22 21.56 8.64
CA GLY A 28 34.34 20.92 9.37
C GLY A 28 33.94 19.81 10.34
N SER A 29 32.65 19.54 10.52
CA SER A 29 32.18 18.40 11.32
C SER A 29 32.55 17.07 10.66
N LYS A 30 33.21 16.19 11.42
CA LYS A 30 33.65 14.86 10.95
C LYS A 30 32.58 13.76 11.04
N ASN A 31 31.48 14.06 11.73
CA ASN A 31 30.47 13.08 12.13
C ASN A 31 29.09 13.48 11.60
N VAL A 32 28.86 13.26 10.31
CA VAL A 32 27.54 13.37 9.69
C VAL A 32 26.98 11.95 9.59
N TRP A 33 25.98 11.65 10.42
CA TRP A 33 25.37 10.32 10.45
C TRP A 33 23.89 10.43 10.15
N HIS A 34 23.41 9.64 9.19
CA HIS A 34 21.99 9.42 8.94
C HIS A 34 21.66 8.01 9.42
N ARG A 35 20.55 7.87 10.16
CA ARG A 35 20.00 6.56 10.54
C ARG A 35 19.07 6.10 9.41
N ASP A 36 19.56 5.22 8.56
CA ASP A 36 18.75 4.48 7.61
C ASP A 36 17.86 3.48 8.36
N ILE A 37 16.62 3.87 8.67
CA ILE A 37 15.60 2.91 9.07
C ILE A 37 15.13 2.25 7.78
N LYS A 38 15.48 0.97 7.57
CA LYS A 38 14.87 0.17 6.50
C LYS A 38 13.44 -0.18 6.93
N THR A 39 12.47 0.59 6.45
CA THR A 39 11.08 0.15 6.46
C THR A 39 10.92 -0.89 5.37
N HIS A 40 11.10 -2.18 5.71
CA HIS A 40 10.83 -3.33 4.84
C HIS A 40 9.32 -3.58 4.65
N PHE A 41 8.52 -2.51 4.65
CA PHE A 41 7.08 -2.60 4.55
C PHE A 41 6.67 -2.42 3.09
N HIS A 42 6.44 -3.54 2.42
CA HIS A 42 5.77 -3.57 1.12
C HIS A 42 4.26 -3.64 1.38
N LEU A 43 3.59 -2.49 1.36
CA LEU A 43 2.13 -2.45 1.23
C LEU A 43 1.80 -2.54 -0.24
N SER A 44 0.77 -3.28 -0.60
CA SER A 44 0.13 -3.12 -1.90
C SER A 44 -1.36 -2.88 -1.72
N PHE A 45 -1.99 -2.40 -2.78
CA PHE A 45 -3.44 -2.33 -2.83
C PHE A 45 -3.93 -2.65 -4.23
N VAL A 46 -5.16 -3.15 -4.27
CA VAL A 46 -5.87 -3.48 -5.51
C VAL A 46 -6.84 -2.35 -5.81
N ALA A 47 -6.77 -1.83 -7.03
CA ALA A 47 -7.74 -0.88 -7.56
C ALA A 47 -8.60 -1.59 -8.61
N CYS A 48 -9.90 -1.34 -8.57
CA CYS A 48 -10.85 -1.87 -9.54
C CYS A 48 -11.77 -0.75 -10.02
N GLY A 49 -11.92 -0.62 -11.34
CA GLY A 49 -12.75 0.42 -11.93
C GLY A 49 -13.27 0.09 -13.32
N SER A 50 -14.38 0.70 -13.70
CA SER A 50 -15.01 0.54 -15.01
C SER A 50 -14.78 1.75 -15.92
N ALA A 51 -14.93 1.56 -17.23
CA ALA A 51 -14.91 2.65 -18.20
C ALA A 51 -16.06 3.66 -18.02
N TYR A 52 -17.09 3.31 -17.26
CA TYR A 52 -18.21 4.19 -16.93
C TYR A 52 -17.94 5.07 -15.69
N GLY A 53 -16.77 4.93 -15.06
CA GLY A 53 -16.38 5.73 -13.88
C GLY A 53 -16.80 5.11 -12.54
N TYR A 54 -17.38 3.90 -12.52
CA TYR A 54 -17.51 3.16 -11.27
C TYR A 54 -16.12 2.77 -10.75
N VAL A 55 -15.84 3.10 -9.50
CA VAL A 55 -14.63 2.68 -8.77
C VAL A 55 -15.08 1.83 -7.59
N ILE A 56 -14.53 0.62 -7.50
CA ILE A 56 -14.75 -0.26 -6.35
C ILE A 56 -13.76 0.17 -5.26
N PRO A 57 -14.19 0.26 -3.99
CA PRO A 57 -13.27 0.56 -2.89
C PRO A 57 -12.03 -0.35 -2.90
N PRO A 58 -10.84 0.19 -2.56
CA PRO A 58 -9.60 -0.56 -2.68
C PRO A 58 -9.53 -1.69 -1.65
N LEU A 59 -8.76 -2.73 -1.98
CA LEU A 59 -8.33 -3.76 -1.04
C LEU A 59 -6.86 -3.54 -0.71
N PHE A 60 -6.55 -3.17 0.54
CA PHE A 60 -5.18 -3.06 1.03
C PHE A 60 -4.65 -4.42 1.45
N ILE A 61 -3.42 -4.73 1.03
CA ILE A 61 -2.76 -6.01 1.25
C ILE A 61 -1.49 -5.76 2.05
N PHE A 62 -1.52 -6.19 3.31
CA PHE A 62 -0.40 -6.08 4.22
C PHE A 62 0.49 -7.33 4.15
N PRO A 63 1.82 -7.16 4.22
CA PRO A 63 2.75 -8.28 4.34
C PRO A 63 2.58 -8.96 5.69
N GLY A 64 2.60 -10.30 5.69
CA GLY A 64 2.64 -11.11 6.91
C GLY A 64 1.35 -11.89 7.18
N VAL A 65 1.27 -12.47 8.38
CA VAL A 65 0.18 -13.36 8.77
C VAL A 65 -1.00 -12.60 9.37
N SER A 66 -0.72 -11.54 10.15
CA SER A 66 -1.74 -10.73 10.82
C SER A 66 -1.31 -9.26 10.87
N VAL A 67 -2.29 -8.37 11.03
CA VAL A 67 -2.11 -6.94 11.21
C VAL A 67 -2.93 -6.50 12.44
N SER A 68 -2.44 -5.51 13.19
CA SER A 68 -3.17 -5.01 14.37
C SER A 68 -4.54 -4.47 13.95
N GLU A 69 -5.56 -4.70 14.78
CA GLU A 69 -6.90 -4.14 14.59
C GLU A 69 -6.88 -2.60 14.52
N ASP A 70 -5.92 -1.97 15.21
CA ASP A 70 -5.73 -0.52 15.17
C ASP A 70 -5.51 -0.01 13.74
N VAL A 71 -4.84 -0.78 12.88
CA VAL A 71 -4.59 -0.42 11.48
C VAL A 71 -5.89 -0.34 10.69
N PHE A 72 -6.85 -1.24 10.96
CA PHE A 72 -8.18 -1.16 10.36
C PHE A 72 -8.91 0.12 10.84
N GLY A 73 -8.77 0.45 12.13
CA GLY A 73 -9.33 1.68 12.71
C GLY A 73 -8.75 2.97 12.12
N THR A 74 -7.53 2.91 11.57
CA THR A 74 -6.91 4.05 10.87
C THR A 74 -7.32 4.20 9.40
N CYS A 75 -7.97 3.20 8.79
CA CYS A 75 -8.37 3.28 7.40
C CYS A 75 -9.54 4.25 7.23
N GLN A 76 -9.27 5.42 6.63
CA GLN A 76 -10.27 6.47 6.43
C GLN A 76 -11.13 6.27 5.16
N ILE A 77 -10.86 5.23 4.37
CA ILE A 77 -11.55 4.98 3.10
C ILE A 77 -12.77 4.10 3.34
N SER A 78 -13.96 4.70 3.19
CA SER A 78 -15.23 3.98 3.36
C SER A 78 -15.33 2.80 2.39
N GLY A 79 -15.64 1.62 2.93
CA GLY A 79 -15.81 0.38 2.16
C GLY A 79 -14.50 -0.27 1.71
N ALA A 80 -13.34 0.29 2.06
CA ALA A 80 -12.06 -0.35 1.76
C ALA A 80 -11.91 -1.66 2.54
N GLY A 81 -11.39 -2.67 1.87
CA GLY A 81 -10.98 -3.92 2.48
C GLY A 81 -9.55 -3.84 2.97
N VAL A 82 -9.22 -4.59 4.01
CA VAL A 82 -7.84 -4.80 4.45
C VAL A 82 -7.64 -6.29 4.65
N THR A 83 -6.56 -6.83 4.10
CA THR A 83 -6.18 -8.23 4.23
C THR A 83 -4.68 -8.36 4.46
N THR A 84 -4.27 -9.53 4.92
CA THR A 84 -2.87 -9.93 5.04
C THR A 84 -2.56 -11.06 4.07
N THR A 85 -1.30 -11.15 3.65
CA THR A 85 -0.78 -12.28 2.88
C THR A 85 0.72 -12.41 3.13
N GLU A 86 1.20 -13.64 3.20
CA GLU A 86 2.62 -13.93 3.42
C GLU A 86 3.53 -13.29 2.37
N LYS A 87 3.02 -13.14 1.14
CA LYS A 87 3.78 -12.62 0.01
C LYS A 87 3.68 -11.11 -0.18
N ALA A 88 2.81 -10.42 0.57
CA ALA A 88 2.50 -9.00 0.37
C ALA A 88 1.94 -8.63 -1.01
N PHE A 89 1.44 -9.60 -1.78
CA PHE A 89 0.84 -9.40 -3.09
C PHE A 89 -0.44 -10.22 -3.25
N LEU A 90 -1.29 -9.82 -4.19
CA LEU A 90 -2.49 -10.55 -4.55
C LEU A 90 -2.14 -11.97 -5.01
N THR A 91 -2.82 -12.96 -4.42
CA THR A 91 -2.75 -14.35 -4.85
C THR A 91 -4.02 -14.73 -5.60
N GLY A 92 -3.97 -15.80 -6.41
CA GLY A 92 -5.16 -16.29 -7.11
C GLY A 92 -6.32 -16.63 -6.17
N SER A 93 -6.01 -17.12 -4.96
CA SER A 93 -7.02 -17.37 -3.91
C SER A 93 -7.66 -16.10 -3.35
N LEU A 94 -6.93 -14.99 -3.32
CA LEU A 94 -7.44 -13.70 -2.88
C LEU A 94 -8.28 -13.03 -3.98
N PHE A 95 -7.87 -13.18 -5.25
CA PHE A 95 -8.62 -12.65 -6.40
C PHE A 95 -9.96 -13.34 -6.60
N ALA A 96 -10.04 -14.64 -6.36
CA ALA A 96 -11.23 -15.45 -6.57
C ALA A 96 -12.27 -15.36 -5.42
N ARG A 97 -11.98 -14.57 -4.38
CA ARG A 97 -12.79 -14.48 -3.16
C ARG A 97 -13.89 -13.44 -3.25
#